data_AF-A0A662XWU4-F1
#
_entry.id   AF-A0A662XWU4-F1
#
_cell.length_a   1.000
_cell.length_b   1.000
_cell.length_c   1.000
_cell.angle_alpha   90.00
_cell.angle_beta   90.00
_cell.angle_gamma   90.00
#
_symmetry.space_group_name_H-M   'P 1'
#
loop_
_entity.id
_entity.type
_entity.pdbx_description
1 polymer ?
#
loop_
_entity_poly.entity_id
_entity_poly.type
_entity_poly.pdbx_seq_one_letter_code
_entity_poly.pdbx_strand_id
1 'polypeptide(L)'
;MGSEDHSAVMPVLQALVAVVRDGAFRDVLCFEESSTAEKPYDDAVLDRMIQACDGSIPTKGMLLGHLKYYLKYMYAVSPTEGRVFIVVSQLIHELEAYVDGQQSGASVDYDDVAVAIESEPTSVIDTSCILCKYNVSVRLDYLSTSLVKPAAGKRGDDASSLASTFNQVPPQKLTDQQFLVKLEREYDNFNRTIDLETFRHTNAPRKFTASDLYDAIGAAHASPTKHRSPAASAQRTELLNVMNDILLDTSCMISSAQLVALHKCLLPTSSGQGGVIRTDSAVGYASSRVYRVFLPASEISAALQSFVQAINRWKQRPLLCAYYAFAALVFYIHPFHDGNGRCARLLGNVVAKKLGYRPILRASDKTLQVGEFVQKTLVAMEIAHQLTAGSSRG
;
A
#
# COMPACT_ATOMS: atom_id res chain seq x y z
N MET A 1 3.26 0.94 -3.00
CA MET A 1 3.97 0.31 -4.11
C MET A 1 3.62 -1.18 -4.16
N GLY A 2 3.38 -1.72 -5.34
CA GLY A 2 3.22 -3.16 -5.60
C GLY A 2 4.51 -3.78 -6.16
N SER A 3 4.47 -5.09 -6.43
CA SER A 3 5.59 -5.82 -7.06
C SER A 3 6.00 -5.26 -8.43
N GLU A 4 5.05 -4.71 -9.19
CA GLU A 4 5.31 -4.06 -10.48
C GLU A 4 6.11 -2.76 -10.28
N ASP A 5 5.70 -1.91 -9.34
CA ASP A 5 6.44 -0.67 -9.01
C ASP A 5 7.85 -1.00 -8.54
N HIS A 6 7.99 -2.04 -7.70
CA HIS A 6 9.29 -2.51 -7.24
C HIS A 6 10.16 -2.94 -8.42
N SER A 7 9.61 -3.73 -9.34
CA SER A 7 10.33 -4.20 -10.52
C SER A 7 10.71 -3.06 -11.47
N ALA A 8 9.85 -2.05 -11.62
CA ALA A 8 10.08 -0.89 -12.48
C ALA A 8 11.21 0.01 -11.95
N VAL A 9 11.38 0.11 -10.63
CA VAL A 9 12.43 0.92 -10.01
C VAL A 9 13.80 0.22 -10.03
N MET A 10 13.84 -1.11 -10.18
CA MET A 10 15.09 -1.88 -10.09
C MET A 10 16.18 -1.47 -11.08
N PRO A 11 15.90 -1.31 -12.39
CA PRO A 11 16.93 -0.87 -13.34
C PRO A 11 17.56 0.48 -12.96
N VAL A 12 16.78 1.39 -12.37
CA VAL A 12 17.27 2.70 -11.93
C VAL A 12 18.22 2.54 -10.74
N LEU A 13 17.84 1.75 -9.73
CA LEU A 13 18.69 1.51 -8.56
C LEU A 13 19.98 0.76 -8.95
N GLN A 14 19.90 -0.21 -9.86
CA GLN A 14 21.07 -0.91 -10.40
C GLN A 14 22.03 0.05 -11.12
N ALA A 15 21.50 0.92 -11.99
CA ALA A 15 22.30 1.91 -12.71
C ALA A 15 22.96 2.91 -11.74
N LEU A 16 22.24 3.38 -10.72
CA LEU A 16 22.80 4.31 -9.73
C LEU A 16 23.93 3.67 -8.91
N VAL A 17 23.77 2.43 -8.45
CA VAL A 17 24.84 1.70 -7.74
C VAL A 17 26.05 1.48 -8.65
N ALA A 18 25.84 1.15 -9.93
CA ALA A 18 26.94 1.02 -10.89
C ALA A 18 27.70 2.34 -11.06
N VAL A 19 27.01 3.48 -11.19
CA VAL A 19 27.64 4.81 -11.28
C VAL A 19 28.41 5.17 -10.01
N VAL A 20 27.91 4.79 -8.83
CA VAL A 20 28.64 4.93 -7.56
C VAL A 20 29.93 4.12 -7.58
N ARG A 21 29.85 2.83 -7.94
CA ARG A 21 30.99 1.91 -8.03
C ARG A 21 32.07 2.39 -9.00
N ASP A 22 31.66 2.99 -10.11
CA ASP A 22 32.57 3.53 -11.13
C ASP A 22 33.31 4.80 -10.66
N GLY A 23 32.98 5.34 -9.48
CA GLY A 23 33.72 6.43 -8.86
C GLY A 23 33.16 7.82 -9.07
N ALA A 24 31.95 7.95 -9.62
CA ALA A 24 31.33 9.26 -9.85
C ALA A 24 31.03 10.04 -8.56
N PHE A 25 31.05 9.36 -7.40
CA PHE A 25 30.72 9.91 -6.07
C PHE A 25 31.92 10.01 -5.13
N ARG A 26 33.16 9.82 -5.61
CA ARG A 26 34.36 9.91 -4.75
C ARG A 26 34.47 11.25 -4.04
N ASP A 27 34.09 12.33 -4.72
CA ASP A 27 34.11 13.71 -4.19
C ASP A 27 33.22 13.91 -2.95
N VAL A 28 32.16 13.14 -2.80
CA VAL A 28 31.26 13.21 -1.63
C VAL A 28 31.52 12.13 -0.58
N LEU A 29 32.34 11.14 -0.90
CA LEU A 29 32.78 10.11 0.06
C LEU A 29 34.05 10.52 0.81
N CYS A 30 34.86 11.39 0.22
CA CYS A 30 36.08 11.93 0.83
C CYS A 30 35.81 13.05 1.85
N PHE A 31 34.73 12.99 2.63
CA PHE A 31 34.61 13.89 3.78
C PHE A 31 35.74 13.56 4.76
N GLU A 32 36.72 14.47 4.78
CA GLU A 32 37.93 14.41 5.59
C GLU A 32 37.60 14.01 7.03
N GLU A 33 38.50 13.22 7.62
CA GLU A 33 38.56 12.66 8.97
C GLU A 33 38.45 13.71 10.10
N SER A 34 37.43 14.54 10.06
CA SER A 34 37.13 15.58 11.04
C SER A 34 36.43 14.95 12.24
N SER A 35 37.20 14.18 13.01
CA SER A 35 37.14 13.86 14.45
C SER A 35 35.81 13.61 15.19
N THR A 36 34.64 13.63 14.56
CA THR A 36 33.35 13.27 15.18
C THR A 36 32.84 12.00 14.52
N ALA A 37 32.87 10.91 15.28
CA ALA A 37 32.68 9.51 14.85
C ALA A 37 31.26 9.14 14.39
N GLU A 38 30.47 10.08 13.84
CA GLU A 38 29.18 9.76 13.25
C GLU A 38 29.37 9.28 11.82
N LYS A 39 28.96 8.03 11.53
CA LYS A 39 28.94 7.52 10.16
C LYS A 39 28.06 8.46 9.31
N PRO A 40 28.55 8.99 8.17
CA PRO A 40 27.86 10.04 7.40
C PRO A 40 26.49 9.63 6.82
N TYR A 41 26.07 8.38 7.02
CA TYR A 41 24.82 7.81 6.52
C TYR A 41 24.16 6.85 7.52
N ASP A 42 24.17 7.19 8.82
CA ASP A 42 23.33 6.53 9.82
C ASP A 42 21.82 6.84 9.58
N ASP A 43 20.94 6.01 10.12
CA ASP A 43 19.49 6.07 9.88
C ASP A 43 18.88 7.41 10.32
N ALA A 44 19.34 7.98 11.43
CA ALA A 44 18.91 9.32 11.88
C ALA A 44 19.36 10.45 10.93
N VAL A 45 20.50 10.29 10.26
CA VAL A 45 20.99 11.24 9.26
C VAL A 45 20.19 11.12 7.98
N LEU A 46 19.93 9.88 7.53
CA LEU A 46 19.11 9.60 6.36
C LEU A 46 17.72 10.21 6.52
N ASP A 47 17.04 9.99 7.65
CA ASP A 47 15.71 10.55 7.89
C ASP A 47 15.69 12.08 7.81
N ARG A 48 16.67 12.76 8.41
CA ARG A 48 16.80 14.22 8.31
C ARG A 48 17.05 14.69 6.88
N MET A 49 17.91 13.98 6.13
CA MET A 49 18.20 14.29 4.74
C MET A 49 16.94 14.16 3.87
N ILE A 50 16.21 13.04 3.98
CA ILE A 50 14.98 12.81 3.20
C ILE A 50 13.92 13.88 3.51
N GLN A 51 13.79 14.28 4.78
CA GLN A 51 12.85 15.34 5.18
C GLN A 51 13.25 16.72 4.65
N ALA A 52 14.54 17.03 4.62
CA ALA A 52 15.05 18.33 4.16
C ALA A 52 14.99 18.52 2.64
N CYS A 53 14.93 17.43 1.86
CA CYS A 53 14.94 17.49 0.40
C CYS A 53 13.68 18.10 -0.22
N ASP A 54 12.52 18.02 0.45
CA ASP A 54 11.21 18.47 -0.09
C ASP A 54 10.96 18.04 -1.57
N GLY A 55 11.44 16.85 -1.94
CA GLY A 55 11.35 16.30 -3.30
C GLY A 55 12.43 16.76 -4.29
N SER A 56 13.38 17.60 -3.89
CA SER A 56 14.56 18.01 -4.67
C SER A 56 15.83 17.33 -4.16
N ILE A 57 16.67 16.82 -5.09
CA ILE A 57 17.96 16.18 -4.77
C ILE A 57 19.10 17.03 -5.38
N PRO A 58 19.52 18.11 -4.69
CA PRO A 58 20.42 19.10 -5.28
C PRO A 58 21.90 18.70 -5.29
N THR A 59 22.30 17.70 -4.50
CA THR A 59 23.72 17.29 -4.36
C THR A 59 23.92 15.80 -4.55
N LYS A 60 25.13 15.41 -4.96
CA LYS A 60 25.55 13.99 -5.04
C LYS A 60 25.45 13.29 -3.68
N GLY A 61 25.82 13.97 -2.59
CA GLY A 61 25.73 13.42 -1.24
C GLY A 61 24.28 13.11 -0.84
N MET A 62 23.34 13.98 -1.22
CA MET A 62 21.91 13.75 -1.02
C MET A 62 21.40 12.61 -1.91
N LEU A 63 21.82 12.53 -3.16
CA LEU A 63 21.47 11.41 -4.04
C LEU A 63 21.96 10.07 -3.48
N LEU A 64 23.18 10.03 -2.94
CA LEU A 64 23.74 8.84 -2.30
C LEU A 64 22.95 8.44 -1.04
N GLY A 65 22.59 9.42 -0.20
CA GLY A 65 21.70 9.20 0.94
C GLY A 65 20.33 8.64 0.52
N HIS A 66 19.70 9.23 -0.50
CA HIS A 66 18.45 8.72 -1.07
C HIS A 66 18.59 7.30 -1.62
N LEU A 67 19.67 7.00 -2.34
CA LEU A 67 19.93 5.67 -2.87
C LEU A 67 20.00 4.64 -1.74
N LYS A 68 20.74 4.94 -0.66
CA LYS A 68 20.84 4.07 0.51
C LYS A 68 19.49 3.89 1.20
N TYR A 69 18.73 4.97 1.36
CA TYR A 69 17.37 4.92 1.91
C TYR A 69 16.45 4.04 1.06
N TYR A 70 16.43 4.23 -0.26
CA TYR A 70 15.56 3.45 -1.14
C TYR A 70 15.94 1.97 -1.16
N LEU A 71 17.23 1.64 -1.16
CA LEU A 71 17.67 0.25 -1.06
C LEU A 71 17.25 -0.39 0.27
N LYS A 72 17.46 0.30 1.41
CA LYS A 72 17.01 -0.17 2.73
C LYS A 72 15.49 -0.33 2.80
N TYR A 73 14.75 0.64 2.28
CA TYR A 73 13.30 0.56 2.17
C TYR A 73 12.92 -0.68 1.37
N MET A 74 13.44 -0.81 0.15
CA MET A 74 13.17 -1.94 -0.73
C MET A 74 13.54 -3.27 -0.08
N TYR A 75 14.61 -3.35 0.70
CA TYR A 75 14.99 -4.55 1.43
C TYR A 75 13.99 -4.90 2.53
N ALA A 76 13.58 -3.89 3.31
CA ALA A 76 12.61 -4.06 4.39
C ALA A 76 11.20 -4.40 3.88
N VAL A 77 10.88 -4.03 2.64
CA VAL A 77 9.54 -4.15 2.08
C VAL A 77 9.42 -5.17 0.94
N SER A 78 10.53 -5.74 0.47
CA SER A 78 10.49 -6.80 -0.55
C SER A 78 10.34 -8.18 0.12
N PRO A 79 9.54 -9.08 -0.45
CA PRO A 79 9.45 -10.47 -0.03
C PRO A 79 10.82 -11.13 0.00
N THR A 80 11.18 -11.75 1.11
CA THR A 80 12.46 -12.45 1.30
C THR A 80 12.71 -13.57 0.28
N GLU A 81 11.66 -14.06 -0.39
CA GLU A 81 11.74 -15.13 -1.40
C GLU A 81 11.64 -14.61 -2.85
N GLY A 82 11.64 -13.29 -3.06
CA GLY A 82 11.47 -12.67 -4.39
C GLY A 82 12.79 -12.30 -5.07
N ARG A 83 12.82 -12.39 -6.41
CA ARG A 83 13.96 -11.89 -7.24
C ARG A 83 14.36 -10.46 -6.90
N VAL A 84 13.37 -9.60 -6.58
CA VAL A 84 13.62 -8.21 -6.16
C VAL A 84 14.45 -8.16 -4.88
N PHE A 85 14.14 -8.99 -3.88
CA PHE A 85 14.88 -9.00 -2.61
C PHE A 85 16.33 -9.44 -2.80
N ILE A 86 16.56 -10.49 -3.60
CA ILE A 86 17.92 -10.96 -3.92
C ILE A 86 18.73 -9.82 -4.57
N VAL A 87 18.15 -9.16 -5.57
CA VAL A 87 18.81 -8.04 -6.26
C VAL A 87 19.06 -6.87 -5.30
N VAL A 88 18.09 -6.49 -4.47
CA VAL A 88 18.25 -5.39 -3.51
C VAL A 88 19.33 -5.72 -2.48
N SER A 89 19.35 -6.94 -1.94
CA SER A 89 20.36 -7.38 -0.98
C SER A 89 21.76 -7.29 -1.59
N GLN A 90 21.93 -7.73 -2.83
CA GLN A 90 23.18 -7.61 -3.57
C GLN A 90 23.59 -6.13 -3.74
N LEU A 91 22.67 -5.27 -4.17
CA LEU A 91 22.93 -3.84 -4.35
C LEU A 91 23.31 -3.12 -3.05
N ILE A 92 22.71 -3.51 -1.92
CA ILE A 92 23.10 -2.98 -0.60
C ILE A 92 24.54 -3.35 -0.29
N HIS A 93 24.92 -4.63 -0.44
CA HIS A 93 26.29 -5.06 -0.17
C HIS A 93 27.30 -4.39 -1.09
N GLU A 94 26.98 -4.24 -2.38
CA GLU A 94 27.84 -3.53 -3.34
C GLU A 94 28.02 -2.05 -2.95
N LEU A 95 26.94 -1.39 -2.55
CA LEU A 95 26.97 0.01 -2.12
C LEU A 95 27.76 0.17 -0.82
N GLU A 96 27.53 -0.67 0.18
CA GLU A 96 28.21 -0.61 1.48
C GLU A 96 29.70 -0.91 1.35
N ALA A 97 30.10 -1.93 0.58
CA ALA A 97 31.51 -2.21 0.33
C ALA A 97 32.23 -1.00 -0.30
N TYR A 98 31.55 -0.30 -1.22
CA TYR A 98 32.11 0.89 -1.85
C TYR A 98 32.21 2.08 -0.87
N VAL A 99 31.15 2.34 -0.10
CA VAL A 99 31.08 3.47 0.86
C VAL A 99 32.07 3.27 2.01
N ASP A 100 32.22 2.05 2.51
CA ASP A 100 33.14 1.72 3.61
C ASP A 100 34.59 1.54 3.13
N GLY A 101 34.87 1.76 1.84
CA GLY A 101 36.21 1.66 1.27
C GLY A 101 36.77 0.23 1.24
N GLN A 102 35.93 -0.79 1.44
CA GLN A 102 36.33 -2.18 1.30
C GLN A 102 36.38 -2.54 -0.19
N GLN A 103 37.58 -2.59 -0.76
CA GLN A 103 37.80 -3.20 -2.07
C GLN A 103 37.55 -4.71 -1.98
N SER A 104 36.29 -5.12 -2.12
CA SER A 104 35.90 -6.52 -2.18
C SER A 104 36.30 -7.10 -3.54
N GLY A 105 37.47 -7.75 -3.60
CA GLY A 105 37.90 -8.63 -4.68
C GLY A 105 37.30 -10.05 -4.62
N ALA A 106 36.20 -10.24 -3.89
CA ALA A 106 35.53 -11.53 -3.76
C ALA A 106 34.14 -11.46 -4.41
N SER A 107 34.02 -12.00 -5.62
CA SER A 107 32.72 -12.38 -6.17
C SER A 107 32.12 -13.46 -5.28
N VAL A 108 31.04 -13.16 -4.57
CA VAL A 108 30.27 -14.21 -3.90
C VAL A 108 29.47 -14.92 -4.98
N ASP A 109 29.90 -16.13 -5.32
CA ASP A 109 29.26 -17.00 -6.30
C ASP A 109 28.00 -17.60 -5.65
N TYR A 110 26.82 -17.19 -6.13
CA TYR A 110 25.51 -17.57 -5.59
C TYR A 110 24.75 -18.56 -6.49
N ASP A 111 25.46 -19.32 -7.33
CA ASP A 111 24.85 -20.32 -8.22
C ASP A 111 24.18 -21.50 -7.49
N ASP A 112 24.30 -21.62 -6.16
CA ASP A 112 23.75 -22.73 -5.37
C ASP A 112 22.36 -22.49 -4.75
N VAL A 113 21.68 -21.38 -5.05
CA VAL A 113 20.26 -21.18 -4.67
C VAL A 113 19.35 -21.22 -5.91
N ALA A 114 19.61 -22.16 -6.81
CA ALA A 114 18.64 -22.59 -7.80
C ALA A 114 17.63 -23.55 -7.16
N VAL A 115 16.61 -23.02 -6.47
CA VAL A 115 15.38 -23.79 -6.26
C VAL A 115 14.74 -23.95 -7.64
N ALA A 116 14.60 -25.21 -8.07
CA ALA A 116 14.09 -25.64 -9.36
C ALA A 116 12.86 -24.82 -9.81
N ILE A 117 13.08 -23.91 -10.74
CA ILE A 117 12.04 -23.38 -11.62
C ILE A 117 12.25 -24.11 -12.93
N GLU A 118 11.29 -24.97 -13.27
CA GLU A 118 11.23 -25.70 -14.53
C GLU A 118 11.46 -24.73 -15.70
N SER A 119 12.45 -25.07 -16.53
CA SER A 119 12.87 -24.33 -17.70
C SER A 119 11.82 -24.46 -18.81
N GLU A 120 11.07 -23.38 -19.04
CA GLU A 120 10.39 -23.17 -20.32
C GLU A 120 11.33 -22.50 -21.34
N PRO A 121 11.13 -22.77 -22.64
CA PRO A 121 12.17 -22.58 -23.64
C PRO A 121 12.50 -21.10 -23.88
N THR A 122 13.78 -20.87 -24.15
CA THR A 122 14.37 -19.63 -24.66
C THR A 122 13.61 -19.15 -25.89
N SER A 123 12.58 -18.32 -25.67
CA SER A 123 12.01 -17.48 -26.72
C SER A 123 12.88 -16.24 -26.85
N VAL A 124 13.17 -15.92 -28.11
CA VAL A 124 13.93 -14.78 -28.60
C VAL A 124 13.59 -13.54 -27.78
N ILE A 125 14.61 -12.86 -27.26
CA ILE A 125 14.47 -11.58 -26.56
C ILE A 125 13.83 -10.59 -27.55
N ASP A 126 12.53 -10.41 -27.40
CA ASP A 126 11.78 -9.39 -28.11
C ASP A 126 12.26 -8.04 -27.59
N THR A 127 12.99 -7.31 -28.44
CA THR A 127 13.53 -5.97 -28.17
C THR A 127 12.45 -4.89 -28.27
N SER A 128 11.17 -5.28 -28.29
CA SER A 128 10.07 -4.33 -28.28
C SER A 128 10.04 -3.54 -26.96
N CYS A 129 9.93 -2.22 -27.09
CA CYS A 129 9.75 -1.32 -25.96
C CYS A 129 8.57 -1.79 -25.11
N ILE A 130 8.84 -2.08 -23.83
CA ILE A 130 7.85 -2.64 -22.91
C ILE A 130 6.61 -1.73 -22.77
N LEU A 131 6.78 -0.41 -22.94
CA LEU A 131 5.68 0.56 -22.92
C LEU A 131 4.72 0.41 -24.11
N CYS A 132 5.25 0.02 -25.29
CA CYS A 132 4.47 -0.24 -26.48
C CYS A 132 3.69 -1.55 -26.36
N LYS A 133 4.27 -2.56 -25.70
CA LYS A 133 3.65 -3.87 -25.47
C LYS A 133 2.38 -3.80 -24.62
N TYR A 134 2.27 -2.81 -23.74
CA TYR A 134 1.14 -2.62 -22.83
C TYR A 134 0.20 -1.46 -23.20
N ASN A 135 0.33 -0.92 -24.42
CA ASN A 135 -0.54 0.14 -24.96
C ASN A 135 -0.73 1.35 -24.02
N VAL A 136 0.33 1.73 -23.31
CA VAL A 136 0.33 2.91 -22.45
C VAL A 136 0.39 4.13 -23.36
N SER A 137 -0.75 4.82 -23.52
CA SER A 137 -0.84 6.02 -24.35
C SER A 137 -0.10 7.19 -23.71
N VAL A 138 1.20 7.27 -23.96
CA VAL A 138 1.97 8.49 -23.74
C VAL A 138 1.86 9.32 -25.01
N ARG A 139 1.09 10.41 -24.97
CA ARG A 139 1.12 11.44 -26.03
C ARG A 139 2.51 12.08 -26.01
N LEU A 140 3.38 11.61 -26.90
CA LEU A 140 4.71 12.16 -27.15
C LEU A 140 4.64 13.01 -28.42
N ASP A 141 4.06 14.22 -28.32
CA ASP A 141 3.99 15.17 -29.44
C ASP A 141 5.31 15.95 -29.69
N TYR A 142 6.45 15.48 -29.15
CA TYR A 142 7.71 16.25 -29.19
C TYR A 142 8.97 15.47 -29.60
N LEU A 143 8.86 14.40 -30.39
CA LEU A 143 10.04 13.78 -31.01
C LEU A 143 9.73 13.26 -32.42
N SER A 144 9.62 14.19 -33.37
CA SER A 144 9.79 13.88 -34.79
C SER A 144 10.91 14.74 -35.36
N THR A 145 12.14 14.27 -35.21
CA THR A 145 13.25 14.61 -36.10
C THR A 145 14.13 13.37 -36.23
N SER A 146 14.28 12.93 -37.47
CA SER A 146 15.04 11.76 -37.90
C SER A 146 16.45 11.71 -37.30
N LEU A 147 16.84 10.48 -36.94
CA LEU A 147 18.21 10.09 -36.58
C LEU A 147 19.19 10.49 -37.68
N VAL A 148 19.93 11.59 -37.47
CA VAL A 148 21.16 11.89 -38.19
C VAL A 148 22.30 11.19 -37.45
N LYS A 149 23.03 10.31 -38.16
CA LYS A 149 24.25 9.65 -37.64
C LYS A 149 25.28 10.71 -37.23
N PRO A 150 25.95 10.59 -36.07
CA PRO A 150 26.98 11.55 -35.69
C PRO A 150 28.26 11.26 -36.48
N ALA A 151 28.68 12.22 -37.29
CA ALA A 151 30.05 12.31 -37.76
C ALA A 151 30.92 12.90 -36.65
N ALA A 152 32.11 12.34 -36.45
CA ALA A 152 33.10 12.82 -35.49
C ALA A 152 33.46 14.29 -35.76
N GLY A 153 33.13 15.18 -34.81
CA GLY A 153 33.36 16.61 -34.91
C GLY A 153 33.63 17.24 -33.54
N LYS A 154 34.66 18.08 -33.51
CA LYS A 154 35.33 18.77 -32.39
C LYS A 154 34.43 19.35 -31.29
N ARG A 155 34.95 19.26 -30.05
CA ARG A 155 34.52 19.99 -28.85
C ARG A 155 34.36 21.49 -29.13
N GLY A 156 33.17 22.01 -28.85
CA GLY A 156 32.92 23.43 -28.60
C GLY A 156 32.21 23.57 -27.26
N ASP A 157 32.75 24.42 -26.41
CA ASP A 157 32.20 24.78 -25.10
C ASP A 157 30.93 25.61 -25.31
N ASP A 158 29.77 25.07 -24.91
CA ASP A 158 28.59 25.87 -24.58
C ASP A 158 27.69 25.05 -23.64
N ALA A 159 28.02 25.13 -22.35
CA ALA A 159 27.23 24.56 -21.27
C ALA A 159 26.05 25.48 -20.95
N SER A 160 24.99 25.42 -21.78
CA SER A 160 23.68 25.94 -21.39
C SER A 160 22.84 24.82 -20.77
N SER A 161 22.65 24.94 -19.46
CA SER A 161 21.60 24.39 -18.60
C SER A 161 20.59 23.44 -19.27
N LEU A 162 20.97 22.18 -19.47
CA LEU A 162 20.00 21.09 -19.55
C LEU A 162 19.61 20.74 -18.12
N ALA A 163 18.47 21.26 -17.67
CA ALA A 163 17.87 20.86 -16.40
C ALA A 163 17.79 19.32 -16.37
N SER A 164 18.48 18.73 -15.40
CA SER A 164 18.54 17.28 -15.22
C SER A 164 17.15 16.67 -15.21
N THR A 165 16.91 15.70 -16.09
CA THR A 165 15.66 14.91 -16.16
C THR A 165 15.28 14.30 -14.81
N PHE A 166 16.24 14.17 -13.88
CA PHE A 166 16.03 13.69 -12.50
C PHE A 166 15.31 14.71 -11.60
N ASN A 167 15.26 15.99 -11.94
CA ASN A 167 14.59 17.02 -11.13
C ASN A 167 13.07 17.08 -11.36
N GLN A 168 12.51 16.21 -12.21
CA GLN A 168 11.10 16.28 -12.61
C GLN A 168 10.24 15.11 -12.10
N VAL A 169 10.78 14.21 -11.30
CA VAL A 169 10.01 13.10 -10.73
C VAL A 169 10.00 13.23 -9.20
N PRO A 170 9.04 13.99 -8.63
CA PRO A 170 8.87 14.00 -7.19
C PRO A 170 8.62 12.57 -6.71
N PRO A 171 9.19 12.14 -5.57
CA PRO A 171 8.87 10.85 -5.00
C PRO A 171 7.37 10.83 -4.76
N GLN A 172 6.65 9.98 -5.51
CA GLN A 172 5.23 9.76 -5.29
C GLN A 172 5.08 9.00 -3.97
N LYS A 173 5.23 9.70 -2.84
CA LYS A 173 4.51 9.33 -1.63
C LYS A 173 3.06 9.32 -2.07
N LEU A 174 2.48 8.14 -2.23
CA LEU A 174 1.06 8.00 -2.45
C LEU A 174 0.40 8.54 -1.18
N THR A 175 0.07 9.82 -1.18
CA THR A 175 -0.52 10.48 -0.03
C THR A 175 -1.95 9.96 0.13
N ASP A 176 -2.48 10.00 1.35
CA ASP A 176 -3.90 9.69 1.64
C ASP A 176 -4.85 10.38 0.63
N GLN A 177 -4.48 11.59 0.21
CA GLN A 177 -5.22 12.40 -0.75
C GLN A 177 -5.20 11.83 -2.17
N GLN A 178 -4.06 11.34 -2.66
CA GLN A 178 -3.98 10.71 -3.98
C GLN A 178 -4.77 9.41 -4.04
N PHE A 179 -4.71 8.62 -2.97
CA PHE A 179 -5.53 7.42 -2.84
C PHE A 179 -7.02 7.77 -2.91
N LEU A 180 -7.46 8.75 -2.12
CA LEU A 180 -8.85 9.21 -2.11
C LEU A 180 -9.32 9.70 -3.49
N VAL A 181 -8.55 10.55 -4.17
CA VAL A 181 -8.88 11.07 -5.52
C VAL A 181 -9.07 9.94 -6.52
N LYS A 182 -8.25 8.88 -6.43
CA LYS A 182 -8.42 7.68 -7.27
C LYS A 182 -9.76 7.01 -7.01
N LEU A 183 -10.13 6.80 -5.74
CA LEU A 183 -11.39 6.17 -5.38
C LEU A 183 -12.60 7.01 -5.81
N GLU A 184 -12.53 8.33 -5.66
CA GLU A 184 -13.58 9.25 -6.12
C GLU A 184 -13.81 9.15 -7.62
N ARG A 185 -12.73 9.15 -8.41
CA ARG A 185 -12.82 8.99 -9.86
C ARG A 185 -13.46 7.67 -10.26
N GLU A 186 -13.04 6.56 -9.63
CA GLU A 186 -13.64 5.24 -9.91
C GLU A 186 -15.11 5.17 -9.52
N TYR A 187 -15.49 5.83 -8.42
CA TYR A 187 -16.88 5.92 -7.97
C TYR A 187 -17.73 6.75 -8.95
N ASP A 188 -17.23 7.90 -9.39
CA ASP A 188 -17.94 8.80 -10.31
C ASP A 188 -18.11 8.20 -11.71
N ASN A 189 -17.22 7.28 -12.11
CA ASN A 189 -17.35 6.49 -13.34
C ASN A 189 -18.46 5.43 -13.28
N PHE A 190 -19.09 5.20 -12.11
CA PHE A 190 -20.19 4.27 -11.99
C PHE A 190 -21.51 4.92 -12.44
N ASN A 191 -22.05 4.47 -13.57
CA ASN A 191 -23.20 5.10 -14.23
C ASN A 191 -24.55 4.97 -13.48
N ARG A 192 -24.62 4.20 -12.39
CA ARG A 192 -25.86 3.93 -11.62
C ARG A 192 -25.79 4.46 -10.17
N THR A 193 -25.04 5.53 -9.92
CA THR A 193 -24.96 6.16 -8.59
C THR A 193 -26.29 6.70 -8.08
N ILE A 194 -27.16 7.20 -8.96
CA ILE A 194 -28.50 7.69 -8.60
C ILE A 194 -29.35 6.57 -8.00
N ASP A 195 -29.31 5.36 -8.57
CA ASP A 195 -30.06 4.22 -8.08
C ASP A 195 -29.66 3.86 -6.65
N LEU A 196 -28.38 3.98 -6.31
CA LEU A 196 -27.87 3.69 -4.96
C LEU A 196 -28.46 4.63 -3.90
N GLU A 197 -28.67 5.90 -4.22
CA GLU A 197 -29.28 6.86 -3.29
C GLU A 197 -30.76 6.53 -2.99
N THR A 198 -31.47 5.90 -3.93
CA THR A 198 -32.88 5.50 -3.71
C THR A 198 -33.05 4.44 -2.63
N PHE A 199 -32.01 3.64 -2.36
CA PHE A 199 -32.02 2.58 -1.36
C PHE A 199 -31.49 3.00 0.01
N ARG A 200 -31.09 4.27 0.16
CA ARG A 200 -30.61 4.80 1.43
C ARG A 200 -31.78 4.94 2.42
N HIS A 201 -31.71 4.22 3.54
CA HIS A 201 -32.68 4.35 4.60
C HIS A 201 -32.37 5.56 5.48
N THR A 202 -33.36 6.43 5.71
CA THR A 202 -33.25 7.60 6.60
C THR A 202 -33.58 7.29 8.05
N ASN A 203 -34.10 6.09 8.33
CA ASN A 203 -34.43 5.64 9.68
C ASN A 203 -33.19 5.28 10.49
N ALA A 204 -33.34 5.28 11.82
CA ALA A 204 -32.29 4.87 12.74
C ALA A 204 -31.70 3.50 12.34
N PRO A 205 -30.36 3.35 12.36
CA PRO A 205 -29.72 2.14 11.89
C PRO A 205 -30.10 0.96 12.78
N ARG A 206 -30.52 -0.15 12.15
CA ARG A 206 -30.80 -1.39 12.87
C ARG A 206 -29.52 -1.93 13.48
N LYS A 207 -29.60 -2.48 14.70
CA LYS A 207 -28.47 -3.16 15.36
C LYS A 207 -27.88 -4.25 14.46
N PHE A 208 -26.57 -4.46 14.58
CA PHE A 208 -25.91 -5.62 14.03
C PHE A 208 -26.42 -6.90 14.69
N THR A 209 -26.58 -7.94 13.88
CA THR A 209 -26.95 -9.28 14.33
C THR A 209 -25.74 -10.21 14.31
N ALA A 210 -25.87 -11.37 14.96
CA ALA A 210 -24.88 -12.43 14.84
C ALA A 210 -24.71 -12.92 13.39
N SER A 211 -25.74 -12.82 12.54
CA SER A 211 -25.64 -13.16 11.11
C SER A 211 -24.79 -12.14 10.37
N ASP A 212 -25.05 -10.84 10.56
CA ASP A 212 -24.24 -9.77 9.94
C ASP A 212 -22.75 -9.94 10.27
N LEU A 213 -22.46 -10.28 11.53
CA LEU A 213 -21.11 -10.56 11.98
C LEU A 213 -20.51 -11.78 11.27
N TYR A 214 -21.27 -12.87 11.14
CA TYR A 214 -20.83 -14.08 10.43
C TYR A 214 -20.55 -13.78 8.96
N ASP A 215 -21.42 -13.04 8.29
CA ASP A 215 -21.27 -12.70 6.89
C ASP A 215 -20.02 -11.87 6.65
N ALA A 216 -19.65 -10.97 7.57
CA ALA A 216 -18.52 -10.06 7.43
C ALA A 216 -17.14 -10.71 7.72
N ILE A 217 -17.03 -11.62 8.70
CA ILE A 217 -15.73 -12.20 9.11
C ILE A 217 -15.64 -13.72 8.89
N GLY A 218 -16.75 -14.38 8.58
CA GLY A 218 -16.82 -15.79 8.22
C GLY A 218 -16.66 -16.74 9.40
N ALA A 219 -16.44 -18.01 9.07
CA ALA A 219 -16.20 -19.09 10.02
C ALA A 219 -14.81 -19.05 10.67
N ALA A 220 -13.91 -18.15 10.24
CA ALA A 220 -12.55 -18.03 10.81
C ALA A 220 -12.54 -17.66 12.31
N HIS A 221 -13.68 -17.20 12.85
CA HIS A 221 -13.89 -16.98 14.29
C HIS A 221 -14.71 -18.08 14.98
N ALA A 222 -15.10 -19.13 14.26
CA ALA A 222 -15.68 -20.32 14.85
C ALA A 222 -14.54 -21.27 15.20
N SER A 223 -14.34 -21.55 16.49
CA SER A 223 -13.43 -22.62 16.91
C SER A 223 -13.86 -23.92 16.20
N PRO A 224 -12.95 -24.66 15.55
CA PRO A 224 -13.29 -25.88 14.79
C PRO A 224 -13.82 -27.03 15.65
N THR A 225 -13.79 -26.88 16.98
CA THR A 225 -14.15 -27.94 17.92
C THR A 225 -15.66 -28.06 18.04
N LYS A 226 -16.17 -29.30 17.87
CA LYS A 226 -17.58 -29.69 18.08
C LYS A 226 -18.17 -29.29 19.45
N HIS A 227 -17.33 -28.86 20.39
CA HIS A 227 -17.73 -28.08 21.55
C HIS A 227 -17.33 -26.62 21.36
N ARG A 228 -18.34 -25.75 21.19
CA ARG A 228 -18.17 -24.30 21.24
C ARG A 228 -17.66 -23.94 22.64
N SER A 229 -16.41 -23.52 22.76
CA SER A 229 -15.90 -23.07 24.06
C SER A 229 -16.70 -21.84 24.52
N PRO A 230 -17.05 -21.73 25.81
CA PRO A 230 -17.74 -20.56 26.35
C PRO A 230 -17.01 -19.25 26.02
N ALA A 231 -15.68 -19.29 25.99
CA ALA A 231 -14.82 -18.15 25.66
C ALA A 231 -15.03 -17.62 24.23
N ALA A 232 -15.14 -18.49 23.22
CA ALA A 232 -15.37 -18.05 21.84
C ALA A 232 -16.76 -17.42 21.65
N SER A 233 -17.76 -17.92 22.38
CA SER A 233 -19.11 -17.33 22.39
C SER A 233 -19.13 -15.96 23.10
N ALA A 234 -18.40 -15.82 24.20
CA ALA A 234 -18.26 -14.55 24.92
C ALA A 234 -17.58 -13.49 24.04
N GLN A 235 -16.47 -13.82 23.39
CA GLN A 235 -15.75 -12.91 22.49
C GLN A 235 -16.62 -12.43 21.33
N ARG A 236 -17.42 -13.32 20.72
CA ARG A 236 -18.35 -12.93 19.64
C ARG A 236 -19.43 -11.97 20.13
N THR A 237 -19.93 -12.20 21.34
CA THR A 237 -20.93 -11.32 21.98
C THR A 237 -20.34 -9.96 22.28
N GLU A 238 -19.13 -9.92 22.82
CA GLU A 238 -18.38 -8.68 23.06
C GLU A 238 -18.14 -7.90 21.78
N LEU A 239 -17.67 -8.55 20.70
CA LEU A 239 -17.49 -7.92 19.40
C LEU A 239 -18.80 -7.33 18.86
N LEU A 240 -19.91 -8.06 19.00
CA LEU A 240 -21.23 -7.58 18.58
C LEU A 240 -21.68 -6.37 19.40
N ASN A 241 -21.40 -6.36 20.71
CA ASN A 241 -21.69 -5.21 21.58
C ASN A 241 -20.87 -4.00 21.15
N VAL A 242 -19.55 -4.15 20.98
CA VAL A 242 -18.68 -3.06 20.50
C VAL A 242 -19.17 -2.49 19.17
N MET A 243 -19.52 -3.35 18.19
CA MET A 243 -20.07 -2.86 16.92
C MET A 243 -21.36 -2.07 17.09
N ASN A 244 -22.25 -2.51 17.98
CA ASN A 244 -23.51 -1.83 18.24
C ASN A 244 -23.31 -0.54 19.03
N ASP A 245 -22.37 -0.49 19.96
CA ASP A 245 -22.03 0.72 20.71
C ASP A 245 -21.45 1.78 19.77
N ILE A 246 -20.56 1.38 18.87
CA ILE A 246 -20.06 2.26 17.81
C ILE A 246 -21.22 2.73 16.95
N LEU A 247 -22.12 1.83 16.50
CA LEU A 247 -23.25 2.18 15.65
C LEU A 247 -24.21 3.20 16.30
N LEU A 248 -24.42 3.09 17.61
CA LEU A 248 -25.32 3.96 18.39
C LEU A 248 -24.68 5.31 18.77
N ASP A 249 -23.34 5.39 18.78
CA ASP A 249 -22.64 6.66 18.99
C ASP A 249 -22.84 7.59 17.79
N THR A 250 -23.59 8.67 18.03
CA THR A 250 -23.90 9.71 17.03
C THR A 250 -22.93 10.90 17.06
N SER A 251 -22.02 10.95 18.04
CA SER A 251 -21.04 12.04 18.16
C SER A 251 -19.99 12.02 17.05
N CYS A 252 -19.76 10.85 16.47
CA CYS A 252 -18.80 10.63 15.39
C CYS A 252 -19.21 9.45 14.50
N MET A 253 -18.59 9.33 13.32
CA MET A 253 -18.65 8.11 12.51
C MET A 253 -17.82 7.01 13.15
N ILE A 254 -16.58 7.32 13.53
CA ILE A 254 -15.67 6.41 14.22
C ILE A 254 -14.62 7.23 14.99
N SER A 255 -14.24 6.79 16.19
CA SER A 255 -13.07 7.32 16.91
C SER A 255 -11.88 6.37 16.85
N SER A 256 -10.67 6.86 17.10
CA SER A 256 -9.47 6.00 17.16
C SER A 256 -9.59 4.92 18.24
N ALA A 257 -10.19 5.25 19.39
CA ALA A 257 -10.45 4.29 20.45
C ALA A 257 -11.44 3.21 20.03
N GLN A 258 -12.50 3.57 19.30
CA GLN A 258 -13.46 2.62 18.75
C GLN A 258 -12.84 1.68 17.70
N LEU A 259 -11.97 2.20 16.84
CA LEU A 259 -11.21 1.38 15.87
C LEU A 259 -10.34 0.34 16.58
N VAL A 260 -9.59 0.77 17.60
CA VAL A 260 -8.73 -0.13 18.39
C VAL A 260 -9.57 -1.14 19.18
N ALA A 261 -10.69 -0.73 19.78
CA ALA A 261 -11.59 -1.62 20.49
C ALA A 261 -12.18 -2.70 19.57
N LEU A 262 -12.62 -2.29 18.36
CA LEU A 262 -13.11 -3.22 17.35
C LEU A 262 -12.05 -4.25 16.97
N HIS A 263 -10.79 -3.82 16.78
CA HIS A 263 -9.69 -4.72 16.47
C HIS A 263 -9.35 -5.66 17.65
N LYS A 264 -9.35 -5.14 18.88
CA LYS A 264 -9.04 -5.92 20.09
C LYS A 264 -9.96 -7.12 20.25
N CYS A 265 -11.26 -6.98 19.95
CA CYS A 265 -12.22 -8.07 20.06
C CYS A 265 -12.09 -9.14 18.94
N LEU A 266 -11.33 -8.88 17.87
CA LEU A 266 -11.13 -9.83 16.77
C LEU A 266 -10.07 -10.88 17.07
N LEU A 267 -9.06 -10.54 17.87
CA LEU A 267 -7.96 -11.45 18.17
C LEU A 267 -8.17 -12.11 19.55
N PRO A 268 -7.83 -13.40 19.72
CA PRO A 268 -7.86 -14.03 21.03
C PRO A 268 -7.00 -13.25 22.02
N THR A 269 -7.47 -13.10 23.26
CA THR A 269 -6.73 -12.39 24.32
C THR A 269 -5.32 -12.97 24.52
N SER A 270 -5.16 -14.28 24.32
CA SER A 270 -3.88 -14.98 24.39
C SER A 270 -2.85 -14.53 23.35
N SER A 271 -3.28 -13.89 22.25
CA SER A 271 -2.35 -13.39 21.24
C SER A 271 -1.53 -12.20 21.72
N GLY A 272 -2.05 -11.39 22.67
CA GLY A 272 -1.43 -10.12 23.07
C GLY A 272 -1.40 -9.04 21.99
N GLN A 273 -1.88 -9.33 20.76
CA GLN A 273 -1.81 -8.43 19.60
C GLN A 273 -3.12 -7.67 19.33
N GLY A 274 -4.18 -7.99 20.07
CA GLY A 274 -5.48 -7.33 19.93
C GLY A 274 -5.40 -5.82 20.23
N GLY A 275 -5.68 -5.00 19.22
CA GLY A 275 -5.61 -3.54 19.31
C GLY A 275 -4.20 -2.94 19.27
N VAL A 276 -3.16 -3.75 19.05
CA VAL A 276 -1.76 -3.30 19.04
C VAL A 276 -1.33 -2.91 17.63
N ILE A 277 -0.90 -1.64 17.47
CA ILE A 277 -0.33 -1.14 16.21
C ILE A 277 1.02 -1.81 15.99
N ARG A 278 1.27 -2.27 14.76
CA ARG A 278 2.54 -2.93 14.44
C ARG A 278 3.72 -1.96 14.48
N THR A 279 4.87 -2.47 14.90
CA THR A 279 6.15 -1.75 14.93
C THR A 279 7.06 -2.07 13.74
N ASP A 280 6.72 -3.11 12.98
CA ASP A 280 7.54 -3.61 11.88
C ASP A 280 6.85 -3.41 10.52
N SER A 281 7.63 -3.53 9.44
CA SER A 281 7.11 -3.53 8.07
C SER A 281 6.13 -4.69 7.83
N ALA A 282 5.14 -4.46 6.98
CA ALA A 282 4.17 -5.49 6.60
C ALA A 282 3.99 -5.52 5.09
N VAL A 283 3.85 -6.74 4.56
CA VAL A 283 3.57 -7.02 3.16
C VAL A 283 2.33 -7.90 3.04
N GLY A 284 1.52 -7.64 2.02
CA GLY A 284 0.34 -8.44 1.68
C GLY A 284 0.55 -9.13 0.35
N TYR A 285 0.39 -10.45 0.30
CA TYR A 285 0.51 -11.24 -0.93
C TYR A 285 -0.86 -11.45 -1.57
N ALA A 286 -0.99 -11.07 -2.84
CA ALA A 286 -2.10 -11.48 -3.70
C ALA A 286 -1.76 -12.78 -4.44
N SER A 287 -0.49 -13.00 -4.75
CA SER A 287 0.06 -14.25 -5.28
C SER A 287 1.54 -14.36 -4.92
N SER A 288 2.21 -15.47 -5.27
CA SER A 288 3.66 -15.62 -5.09
C SER A 288 4.48 -14.56 -5.83
N ARG A 289 3.90 -13.89 -6.84
CA ARG A 289 4.57 -12.87 -7.66
C ARG A 289 4.03 -11.45 -7.44
N VAL A 290 2.88 -11.33 -6.78
CA VAL A 290 2.21 -10.05 -6.57
C VAL A 290 2.07 -9.81 -5.08
N TYR A 291 2.85 -8.86 -4.59
CA TYR A 291 2.79 -8.38 -3.23
C TYR A 291 2.51 -6.88 -3.20
N ARG A 292 2.01 -6.43 -2.06
CA ARG A 292 1.82 -5.04 -1.72
C ARG A 292 2.60 -4.73 -0.46
N VAL A 293 3.26 -3.59 -0.48
CA VAL A 293 3.87 -2.99 0.70
C VAL A 293 2.89 -2.05 1.36
N PHE A 294 2.71 -2.21 2.66
CA PHE A 294 1.90 -1.31 3.48
C PHE A 294 2.73 -0.18 4.06
N LEU A 295 2.03 0.82 4.59
CA LEU A 295 2.63 2.02 5.16
C LEU A 295 3.73 1.69 6.20
N PRO A 296 4.89 2.39 6.24
CA PRO A 296 5.89 2.17 7.27
C PRO A 296 5.34 2.32 8.69
N ALA A 297 5.84 1.53 9.64
CA ALA A 297 5.31 1.50 11.01
C ALA A 297 5.35 2.87 11.72
N SER A 298 6.40 3.64 11.46
CA SER A 298 6.57 5.01 11.98
C SER A 298 5.49 5.98 11.51
N GLU A 299 4.85 5.72 10.37
CA GLU A 299 3.83 6.61 9.77
C GLU A 299 2.39 6.20 10.14
N ILE A 300 2.17 4.99 10.69
CA ILE A 300 0.82 4.45 10.95
C ILE A 300 0.02 5.35 11.89
N SER A 301 0.62 5.84 12.97
CA SER A 301 -0.10 6.63 13.97
C SER A 301 -0.67 7.93 13.38
N ALA A 302 0.12 8.63 12.56
CA ALA A 302 -0.32 9.83 11.86
C ALA A 302 -1.39 9.50 10.81
N ALA A 303 -1.20 8.43 10.03
CA ALA A 303 -2.17 8.01 9.02
C ALA A 303 -3.52 7.60 9.63
N LEU A 304 -3.53 6.92 10.79
CA LEU A 304 -4.77 6.57 11.48
C LEU A 304 -5.53 7.80 11.99
N GLN A 305 -4.84 8.85 12.43
CA GLN A 305 -5.47 10.11 12.82
C GLN A 305 -6.10 10.80 11.60
N SER A 306 -5.35 10.91 10.49
CA SER A 306 -5.85 11.45 9.21
C SER A 306 -7.04 10.65 8.70
N PHE A 307 -6.97 9.32 8.73
CA PHE A 307 -8.03 8.40 8.33
C PHE A 307 -9.32 8.61 9.14
N VAL A 308 -9.23 8.65 10.47
CA VAL A 308 -10.38 8.89 11.35
C VAL A 308 -10.96 10.29 11.09
N GLN A 309 -10.12 11.30 10.91
CA GLN A 309 -10.56 12.65 10.61
C GLN A 309 -11.27 12.74 9.25
N ALA A 310 -10.76 12.05 8.23
CA ALA A 310 -11.33 12.01 6.89
C ALA A 310 -12.74 11.39 6.91
N ILE A 311 -12.91 10.23 7.57
CA ILE A 311 -14.22 9.56 7.70
C ILE A 311 -15.23 10.45 8.44
N ASN A 312 -14.83 11.11 9.53
CA ASN A 312 -15.73 11.95 10.32
C ASN A 312 -16.16 13.24 9.61
N ARG A 313 -15.32 13.77 8.71
CA ARG A 313 -15.64 14.96 7.91
C ARG A 313 -16.38 14.65 6.61
N TRP A 314 -16.58 13.37 6.32
CA TRP A 314 -17.13 12.92 5.05
C TRP A 314 -18.60 13.29 4.89
N LYS A 315 -18.96 13.96 3.78
CA LYS A 315 -20.33 14.47 3.54
C LYS A 315 -21.00 13.93 2.29
N GLN A 316 -20.26 13.74 1.21
CA GLN A 316 -20.78 13.34 -0.10
C GLN A 316 -20.50 11.87 -0.36
N ARG A 317 -21.18 11.20 -1.31
CA ARG A 317 -20.89 9.81 -1.69
C ARG A 317 -20.78 8.87 -0.47
N PRO A 318 -21.84 8.69 0.33
CA PRO A 318 -21.76 7.96 1.60
C PRO A 318 -21.27 6.51 1.45
N LEU A 319 -21.61 5.83 0.36
CA LEU A 319 -21.07 4.50 0.06
C LEU A 319 -19.55 4.52 -0.21
N LEU A 320 -19.02 5.59 -0.81
CA LEU A 320 -17.59 5.76 -0.98
C LEU A 320 -16.89 5.93 0.38
N CYS A 321 -17.51 6.59 1.35
CA CYS A 321 -16.99 6.66 2.73
C CYS A 321 -16.86 5.26 3.34
N ALA A 322 -17.91 4.45 3.23
CA ALA A 322 -17.92 3.07 3.72
C ALA A 322 -16.83 2.21 3.03
N TYR A 323 -16.68 2.37 1.71
CA TYR A 323 -15.63 1.70 0.96
C TYR A 323 -14.24 2.20 1.35
N TYR A 324 -14.03 3.50 1.50
CA TYR A 324 -12.76 4.09 1.94
C TYR A 324 -12.34 3.55 3.32
N ALA A 325 -13.30 3.42 4.26
CA ALA A 325 -13.05 2.85 5.57
C ALA A 325 -12.53 1.40 5.52
N PHE A 326 -13.01 0.61 4.55
CA PHE A 326 -12.46 -0.72 4.27
C PHE A 326 -11.11 -0.64 3.54
N ALA A 327 -11.06 0.15 2.47
CA ALA A 327 -10.00 0.13 1.50
C ALA A 327 -8.69 0.70 2.08
N ALA A 328 -8.75 1.79 2.85
CA ALA A 328 -7.55 2.38 3.43
C ALA A 328 -6.84 1.41 4.38
N LEU A 329 -7.60 0.64 5.18
CA LEU A 329 -7.00 -0.33 6.11
C LEU A 329 -6.42 -1.56 5.41
N VAL A 330 -7.00 -2.02 4.29
CA VAL A 330 -6.58 -3.25 3.59
C VAL A 330 -5.56 -2.98 2.49
N PHE A 331 -5.66 -1.83 1.80
CA PHE A 331 -4.84 -1.51 0.64
C PHE A 331 -3.70 -0.54 0.95
N TYR A 332 -3.70 0.13 2.10
CA TYR A 332 -2.74 1.21 2.36
C TYR A 332 -2.11 1.14 3.76
N ILE A 333 -2.86 1.41 4.82
CA ILE A 333 -2.34 1.61 6.17
C ILE A 333 -1.88 0.27 6.80
N HIS A 334 -2.77 -0.73 6.81
CA HIS A 334 -2.56 -2.04 7.43
C HIS A 334 -1.97 -1.94 8.86
N PRO A 335 -2.69 -1.33 9.81
CA PRO A 335 -2.11 -0.85 11.06
C PRO A 335 -1.74 -1.94 12.07
N PHE A 336 -2.30 -3.15 11.97
CA PHE A 336 -2.13 -4.20 12.97
C PHE A 336 -1.29 -5.37 12.43
N HIS A 337 -0.76 -6.22 13.32
CA HIS A 337 0.00 -7.42 12.91
C HIS A 337 -0.85 -8.48 12.21
N ASP A 338 -2.12 -8.63 12.61
CA ASP A 338 -3.11 -9.50 11.98
C ASP A 338 -4.49 -8.83 12.12
N GLY A 339 -5.54 -9.37 11.51
CA GLY A 339 -6.92 -8.93 11.73
C GLY A 339 -7.34 -7.75 10.87
N ASN A 340 -6.44 -7.12 10.12
CA ASN A 340 -6.71 -5.92 9.30
C ASN A 340 -7.90 -6.10 8.36
N GLY A 341 -7.94 -7.17 7.57
CA GLY A 341 -9.05 -7.42 6.64
C GLY A 341 -10.39 -7.64 7.35
N ARG A 342 -10.40 -8.27 8.53
CA ARG A 342 -11.62 -8.49 9.32
C ARG A 342 -12.10 -7.17 9.93
N CYS A 343 -11.19 -6.43 10.54
CA CYS A 343 -11.46 -5.11 11.11
C CYS A 343 -12.02 -4.15 10.06
N ALA A 344 -11.39 -4.10 8.88
CA ALA A 344 -11.79 -3.26 7.76
C ALA A 344 -13.21 -3.56 7.26
N ARG A 345 -13.57 -4.85 7.12
CA ARG A 345 -14.94 -5.23 6.70
C ARG A 345 -15.99 -4.86 7.73
N LEU A 346 -15.70 -5.06 9.01
CA LEU A 346 -16.60 -4.65 10.08
C LEU A 346 -16.75 -3.13 10.11
N LEU A 347 -15.64 -2.40 10.03
CA LEU A 347 -15.65 -0.94 10.02
C LEU A 347 -16.43 -0.38 8.82
N GLY A 348 -16.14 -0.87 7.61
CA GLY A 348 -16.86 -0.45 6.40
C GLY A 348 -18.37 -0.72 6.50
N ASN A 349 -18.77 -1.87 7.08
CA ASN A 349 -20.18 -2.16 7.34
C ASN A 349 -20.80 -1.27 8.42
N VAL A 350 -20.06 -0.92 9.47
CA VAL A 350 -20.53 0.02 10.51
C VAL A 350 -20.76 1.40 9.90
N VAL A 351 -19.82 1.90 9.10
CA VAL A 351 -19.94 3.17 8.38
C VAL A 351 -21.12 3.13 7.40
N ALA A 352 -21.26 2.04 6.62
CA ALA A 352 -22.40 1.87 5.72
C ALA A 352 -23.74 1.95 6.47
N LYS A 353 -23.88 1.25 7.62
CA LYS A 353 -25.09 1.31 8.44
C LYS A 353 -25.36 2.68 9.02
N LYS A 354 -24.34 3.36 9.57
CA LYS A 354 -24.48 4.75 10.06
C LYS A 354 -24.98 5.69 8.96
N LEU A 355 -24.60 5.44 7.71
CA LEU A 355 -24.99 6.25 6.57
C LEU A 355 -26.31 5.81 5.90
N GLY A 356 -27.02 4.83 6.48
CA GLY A 356 -28.35 4.40 6.02
C GLY A 356 -28.36 3.21 5.08
N TYR A 357 -27.23 2.52 4.90
CA TYR A 357 -27.12 1.35 4.03
C TYR A 357 -27.06 0.04 4.82
N ARG A 358 -27.29 -1.07 4.13
CA ARG A 358 -27.12 -2.41 4.72
C ARG A 358 -25.62 -2.78 4.76
N PRO A 359 -25.22 -3.74 5.61
CA PRO A 359 -23.90 -4.37 5.49
C PRO A 359 -23.70 -4.96 4.09
N ILE A 360 -22.55 -4.66 3.47
CA ILE A 360 -22.22 -5.04 2.09
C ILE A 360 -21.00 -5.97 2.06
N LEU A 361 -20.00 -5.67 2.89
CA LEU A 361 -18.71 -6.34 2.91
C LEU A 361 -18.83 -7.69 3.62
N ARG A 362 -18.38 -8.74 2.92
CA ARG A 362 -18.45 -10.14 3.35
C ARG A 362 -17.07 -10.73 3.54
N ALA A 363 -16.99 -11.86 4.24
CA ALA A 363 -15.74 -12.57 4.50
C ALA A 363 -14.96 -12.98 3.23
N SER A 364 -15.68 -13.19 2.12
CA SER A 364 -15.12 -13.44 0.79
C SER A 364 -14.35 -12.24 0.22
N ASP A 365 -14.67 -11.03 0.68
CA ASP A 365 -14.15 -9.77 0.13
C ASP A 365 -12.78 -9.47 0.78
N LYS A 366 -11.78 -10.25 0.39
CA LYS A 366 -10.39 -10.05 0.81
C LYS A 366 -9.76 -8.85 0.11
N THR A 367 -10.06 -8.73 -1.18
CA THR A 367 -9.77 -7.59 -2.04
C THR A 367 -11.03 -7.30 -2.83
N LEU A 368 -11.46 -6.05 -2.86
CA LEU A 368 -12.66 -5.62 -3.56
C LEU A 368 -12.36 -4.24 -4.14
N GLN A 369 -12.59 -4.03 -5.43
CA GLN A 369 -12.41 -2.72 -6.07
C GLN A 369 -13.66 -1.84 -5.90
N VAL A 370 -13.55 -0.52 -6.17
CA VAL A 370 -14.68 0.41 -6.02
C VAL A 370 -15.87 -0.01 -6.87
N GLY A 371 -15.63 -0.29 -8.16
CA GLY A 371 -16.66 -0.71 -9.11
C GLY A 371 -17.40 -1.99 -8.68
N GLU A 372 -16.66 -2.98 -8.20
CA GLU A 372 -17.24 -4.23 -7.68
C GLU A 372 -18.06 -3.98 -6.41
N PHE A 373 -17.56 -3.13 -5.51
CA PHE A 373 -18.27 -2.77 -4.29
C PHE A 373 -19.61 -2.09 -4.59
N VAL A 374 -19.64 -1.08 -5.47
CA VAL A 374 -20.88 -0.37 -5.80
C VAL A 374 -21.86 -1.26 -6.56
N GLN A 375 -21.38 -2.09 -7.49
CA GLN A 375 -22.22 -3.05 -8.20
C GLN A 375 -22.82 -4.09 -7.25
N LYS A 376 -22.01 -4.64 -6.33
CA LYS A 376 -22.48 -5.59 -5.32
C LYS A 376 -23.51 -4.95 -4.39
N THR A 377 -23.28 -3.70 -4.01
CA THR A 377 -24.22 -2.92 -3.20
C THR A 377 -25.57 -2.80 -3.88
N LEU A 378 -25.57 -2.40 -5.15
CA LEU A 378 -26.78 -2.24 -5.95
C LEU A 378 -27.58 -3.53 -6.04
N VAL A 379 -26.93 -4.63 -6.42
CA VAL A 379 -27.57 -5.95 -6.53
C VAL A 379 -28.16 -6.40 -5.18
N ALA A 380 -27.42 -6.21 -4.08
CA ALA A 380 -27.91 -6.57 -2.75
C ALA A 380 -29.15 -5.76 -2.34
N MET A 381 -29.21 -4.48 -2.74
CA MET A 381 -30.34 -3.61 -2.45
C MET A 381 -31.56 -3.93 -3.30
N GLU A 382 -31.37 -4.21 -4.59
CA GLU A 382 -32.43 -4.64 -5.50
C GLU A 382 -33.10 -5.93 -5.00
N ILE A 383 -32.30 -6.94 -4.61
CA ILE A 383 -32.80 -8.20 -4.04
C ILE A 383 -33.59 -7.94 -2.75
N ALA A 384 -33.04 -7.12 -1.85
CA ALA A 384 -33.70 -6.80 -0.60
C ALA A 384 -35.04 -6.09 -0.81
N HIS A 385 -35.13 -5.18 -1.79
CA HIS A 385 -36.34 -4.47 -2.13
C HIS A 385 -37.41 -5.39 -2.71
N GLN A 386 -37.03 -6.31 -3.60
CA GLN A 386 -37.93 -7.32 -4.17
C GLN A 386 -38.53 -8.23 -3.09
N LEU A 387 -37.71 -8.69 -2.13
CA LEU A 387 -38.18 -9.50 -1.01
C LEU A 387 -39.20 -8.77 -0.13
N THR A 388 -38.99 -7.47 0.14
CA THR A 388 -39.95 -6.68 0.93
C THR A 388 -41.26 -6.40 0.18
N ALA A 389 -41.20 -6.15 -1.12
CA ALA A 389 -42.40 -5.90 -1.93
C ALA A 389 -43.25 -7.17 -2.13
N GLY A 390 -42.62 -8.34 -2.22
CA GLY A 390 -43.29 -9.63 -2.31
C GLY A 390 -44.08 -10.00 -1.05
N SER A 391 -43.55 -9.70 0.14
CA SER A 391 -44.23 -10.00 1.42
C SER A 391 -45.47 -9.14 1.69
N SER A 392 -45.63 -7.98 1.04
CA SER A 392 -46.82 -7.13 1.19
C SER A 392 -48.03 -7.54 0.33
N ARG A 393 -47.89 -8.58 -0.50
CA ARG A 393 -48.96 -9.10 -1.38
C ARG A 393 -49.47 -10.49 -1.00
N GLY A 394 -49.07 -11.01 0.16
CA GLY A 394 -49.42 -12.34 0.67
C GLY A 394 -50.46 -12.32 1.77
#